data_AF-A0A8H2WQM9-F1
#
_entry.id   AF-A0A8H2WQM9-F1
#
_cell.length_a   1.000
_cell.length_b   1.000
_cell.length_c   1.000
_cell.angle_alpha   90.00
_cell.angle_beta   90.00
_cell.angle_gamma   90.00
#
_symmetry.space_group_name_H-M   'P 1'
#
loop_
_entity.id
_entity.type
_entity.pdbx_description
1 polymer ?
#
loop_
_entity_poly.entity_id
_entity_poly.type
_entity_poly.pdbx_seq_one_letter_code
_entity_poly.pdbx_strand_id
1 'polypeptide(L)'
;MTTYVLSRTSPKNTTLIDPEGTTFYEVSSKYHLGGSETTVKRGDQILATIHWKAFKRSTITWNGQTTTIKEIFPRARKFSMSRIYTTSTGEQFKWKDKGKLYCVSVDTGLNFAVYDRTHLRYFRSKKSTLEITSSGAPMSDALIITWAIAEKKARDRRRSRRNGGGGGGGDGG
;
A
#
# COMPACT_ATOMS: atom_id res chain seq x y z
N MET A 1 -9.63 -17.49 3.05
CA MET A 1 -9.72 -16.01 2.99
C MET A 1 -9.49 -15.49 4.39
N THR A 2 -8.68 -14.46 4.55
CA THR A 2 -8.30 -13.89 5.85
C THR A 2 -8.57 -12.40 5.84
N THR A 3 -9.34 -11.90 6.82
CA THR A 3 -9.72 -10.50 6.91
C THR A 3 -9.00 -9.84 8.08
N TYR A 4 -8.04 -8.97 7.77
CA TYR A 4 -7.33 -8.22 8.79
C TYR A 4 -8.06 -6.92 9.11
N VAL A 5 -8.29 -6.69 10.41
CA VAL A 5 -8.86 -5.43 10.90
C VAL A 5 -7.73 -4.50 11.34
N LEU A 6 -7.73 -3.27 10.83
CA LEU A 6 -6.71 -2.29 11.20
C LEU A 6 -7.10 -1.63 12.54
N SER A 7 -6.17 -1.62 13.50
CA SER A 7 -6.38 -0.96 14.80
C SER A 7 -6.55 0.55 14.68
N ARG A 8 -5.91 1.17 13.68
CA ARG A 8 -6.03 2.60 13.39
C ARG A 8 -6.40 2.84 11.93
N THR A 9 -7.25 3.85 11.71
CA THR A 9 -7.57 4.39 10.36
C THR A 9 -6.37 5.06 9.68
N SER A 10 -5.27 5.26 10.40
CA SER A 10 -4.00 5.73 9.83
C SER A 10 -3.11 4.54 9.45
N PRO A 11 -2.97 4.20 8.16
CA PRO A 11 -2.18 3.05 7.68
C PRO A 11 -0.66 3.23 7.87
N LYS A 12 -0.23 4.35 8.44
CA LYS A 12 1.18 4.65 8.70
C LYS A 12 1.65 4.10 10.04
N ASN A 13 0.76 4.03 11.02
CA ASN A 13 0.98 3.46 12.35
C ASN A 13 -0.25 2.62 12.66
N THR A 14 -0.27 1.39 12.19
CA THR A 14 -1.42 0.49 12.35
C THR A 14 -0.95 -0.93 12.60
N THR A 15 -1.71 -1.64 13.40
CA THR A 15 -1.58 -3.09 13.55
C THR A 15 -2.71 -3.75 12.79
N LEU A 16 -2.37 -4.81 12.06
CA LEU A 16 -3.32 -5.67 11.38
C LEU A 16 -3.63 -6.82 12.33
N ILE A 17 -4.89 -6.86 12.76
CA ILE A 17 -5.41 -7.85 13.69
C ILE A 17 -6.09 -8.94 12.86
N ASP A 18 -5.70 -10.18 13.10
CA ASP A 18 -6.32 -11.39 12.56
C ASP A 18 -7.81 -11.49 13.00
N PRO A 19 -8.69 -12.17 12.24
CA PRO A 19 -10.03 -12.56 12.74
C PRO A 19 -10.08 -13.13 14.17
N GLU A 20 -9.03 -13.85 14.61
CA GLU A 20 -8.85 -14.42 15.95
C GLU A 20 -8.49 -13.38 17.03
N GLY A 21 -8.31 -12.11 16.65
CA GLY A 21 -8.01 -11.02 17.58
C GLY A 21 -6.52 -10.81 17.89
N THR A 22 -5.65 -11.63 17.29
CA THR A 22 -4.19 -11.53 17.48
C THR A 22 -3.57 -10.49 16.55
N THR A 23 -2.64 -9.68 17.07
CA THR A 23 -1.86 -8.75 16.23
C THR A 23 -0.88 -9.56 15.38
N PHE A 24 -1.12 -9.61 14.07
CA PHE A 24 -0.32 -10.42 13.16
C PHE A 24 0.75 -9.60 12.42
N TYR A 25 0.40 -8.36 12.01
CA TYR A 25 1.36 -7.44 11.42
C TYR A 25 1.33 -6.07 12.09
N GLU A 26 2.49 -5.42 12.11
CA GLU A 26 2.64 -4.03 12.54
C GLU A 26 3.26 -3.20 11.41
N VAL A 27 2.60 -2.10 11.06
CA VAL A 27 3.14 -1.09 10.14
C VAL A 27 3.37 0.17 10.94
N SER A 28 4.63 0.59 11.05
CA SER A 28 5.07 1.78 11.78
C SER A 28 5.78 2.74 10.84
N SER A 29 5.51 4.03 10.95
CA SER A 29 6.16 5.05 10.12
C SER A 29 6.72 6.17 10.97
N LYS A 30 8.03 6.38 10.86
CA LYS A 30 8.76 7.48 11.50
C LYS A 30 9.00 8.60 10.49
N TYR A 31 8.80 9.83 10.91
CA TYR A 31 9.11 11.01 10.10
C TYR A 31 10.43 11.60 10.54
N HIS A 32 11.21 12.05 9.58
CA HIS A 32 12.45 12.78 9.82
C HIS A 32 12.52 13.98 8.87
N LEU A 33 13.37 14.96 9.15
CA LEU A 33 13.58 16.08 8.24
C LEU A 33 13.98 15.53 6.85
N GLY A 34 13.25 15.91 5.80
CA GLY A 34 13.52 15.45 4.42
C GLY A 34 12.97 14.08 4.02
N GLY A 35 12.20 13.38 4.87
CA GLY A 35 11.59 12.10 4.49
C GLY A 35 10.73 11.40 5.55
N SER A 36 10.42 10.14 5.29
CA SER A 36 9.82 9.24 6.27
C SER A 36 10.28 7.81 6.03
N GLU A 37 10.27 7.01 7.07
CA GLU A 37 10.58 5.59 7.02
C GLU A 37 9.33 4.81 7.41
N THR A 38 8.98 3.75 6.70
CA THR A 38 7.88 2.85 7.04
C THR A 38 8.42 1.44 7.21
N THR A 39 8.29 0.88 8.40
CA THR A 39 8.69 -0.49 8.73
C THR A 39 7.45 -1.36 8.79
N VAL A 40 7.51 -2.53 8.18
CA VAL A 40 6.49 -3.58 8.25
C VAL A 40 7.08 -4.77 9.00
N LYS A 41 6.42 -5.17 10.09
CA LYS A 41 6.81 -6.28 10.95
C LYS A 41 5.72 -7.34 11.01
N ARG A 42 6.12 -8.58 11.26
CA ARG A 42 5.27 -9.70 11.67
C ARG A 42 5.81 -10.23 13.00
N GLY A 43 5.09 -9.99 14.09
CA GLY A 43 5.64 -10.15 15.44
C GLY A 43 6.93 -9.32 15.60
N ASP A 44 8.01 -9.96 16.03
CA ASP A 44 9.33 -9.31 16.19
C ASP A 44 10.17 -9.26 14.90
N GLN A 45 9.74 -9.94 13.84
CA GLN A 45 10.48 -10.01 12.58
C GLN A 45 10.18 -8.79 11.69
N ILE A 46 11.22 -8.07 11.27
CA ILE A 46 11.11 -7.02 10.25
C ILE A 46 11.05 -7.67 8.87
N LEU A 47 9.92 -7.53 8.18
CA LEU A 47 9.73 -8.03 6.82
C LEU A 47 10.29 -7.07 5.78
N ALA A 48 9.98 -5.78 5.95
CA ALA A 48 10.47 -4.75 5.04
C ALA A 48 10.58 -3.37 5.71
N THR A 49 11.56 -2.59 5.26
CA THR A 49 11.74 -1.19 5.63
C THR A 49 11.73 -0.32 4.38
N ILE A 50 10.83 0.64 4.32
CA ILE A 50 10.61 1.52 3.18
C ILE A 50 11.09 2.91 3.54
N HIS A 51 12.12 3.40 2.84
CA HIS A 51 12.65 4.75 3.02
C HIS A 51 12.06 5.68 1.97
N TRP A 52 11.15 6.53 2.41
CA TRP A 52 10.51 7.58 1.62
C TRP A 52 11.34 8.85 1.67
N LYS A 53 12.12 9.08 0.63
CA LYS A 53 12.89 10.32 0.46
C LYS A 53 12.01 11.37 -0.25
N ALA A 54 12.01 12.62 0.23
CA ALA A 54 11.21 13.69 -0.37
C ALA A 54 11.77 14.16 -1.72
N PHE A 55 13.10 14.28 -1.83
CA PHE A 55 13.80 14.80 -3.01
C PHE A 55 14.55 13.73 -3.82
N LYS A 56 14.70 12.51 -3.27
CA LYS A 56 15.42 11.40 -3.90
C LYS A 56 14.48 10.24 -4.19
N ARG A 57 14.93 9.27 -4.99
CA ARG A 57 14.16 8.03 -5.23
C ARG A 57 13.95 7.29 -3.91
N SER A 58 12.70 6.97 -3.60
CA SER A 58 12.35 6.16 -2.44
C SER A 58 12.86 4.72 -2.62
N THR A 59 13.42 4.15 -1.55
CA THR A 59 14.00 2.81 -1.53
C THR A 59 13.21 1.91 -0.59
N ILE A 60 13.32 0.61 -0.78
CA ILE A 60 12.76 -0.41 0.09
C ILE A 60 13.83 -1.47 0.31
N THR A 61 14.01 -1.84 1.57
CA THR A 61 14.80 -2.98 2.00
C THR A 61 13.83 -4.11 2.31
N TRP A 62 13.89 -5.20 1.56
CA TRP A 62 13.05 -6.38 1.72
C TRP A 62 13.93 -7.63 1.65
N ASN A 63 13.82 -8.52 2.63
CA ASN A 63 14.63 -9.74 2.73
C ASN A 63 16.15 -9.45 2.67
N GLY A 64 16.58 -8.37 3.33
CA GLY A 64 17.98 -7.93 3.33
C GLY A 64 18.46 -7.24 2.05
N GLN A 65 17.68 -7.25 0.96
CA GLN A 65 18.02 -6.56 -0.27
C GLN A 65 17.40 -5.16 -0.32
N THR A 66 18.23 -4.14 -0.58
CA THR A 66 17.76 -2.76 -0.77
C THR A 66 17.64 -2.44 -2.24
N THR A 67 16.43 -2.10 -2.68
CA THR A 67 16.13 -1.75 -4.08
C THR A 67 15.30 -0.48 -4.14
N THR A 68 15.14 0.10 -5.34
CA THR A 68 14.25 1.25 -5.49
C THR A 68 12.78 0.81 -5.60
N ILE A 69 11.85 1.59 -5.04
CA ILE A 69 10.41 1.33 -5.20
C ILE A 69 10.01 1.32 -6.70
N LYS A 70 10.80 1.96 -7.57
CA LYS A 70 10.56 1.94 -9.02
C LYS A 70 10.92 0.59 -9.64
N GLU A 71 11.96 -0.09 -9.16
CA GLU A 71 12.35 -1.42 -9.62
C GLU A 71 11.38 -2.50 -9.16
N ILE A 72 10.94 -2.44 -7.91
CA ILE A 72 9.96 -3.41 -7.39
C ILE A 72 8.54 -3.14 -7.90
N PHE A 73 8.19 -1.87 -8.11
CA PHE A 73 6.91 -1.46 -8.68
C PHE A 73 7.10 -0.65 -9.96
N PRO A 74 7.50 -1.30 -11.07
CA PRO A 74 7.57 -0.66 -12.36
C PRO A 74 6.20 -0.11 -12.76
N ARG A 75 6.22 0.98 -13.54
CA ARG A 75 4.99 1.47 -14.17
C ARG A 75 4.58 0.46 -15.24
N ALA A 76 3.28 0.16 -15.32
CA ALA A 76 2.76 -0.77 -16.32
C ALA A 76 3.05 -0.31 -17.76
N ARG A 77 3.13 1.00 -18.00
CA ARG A 77 3.53 1.64 -19.26
C ARG A 77 4.24 2.97 -18.95
N LYS A 78 5.04 3.52 -19.88
CA LYS A 78 5.80 4.78 -19.69
C LYS A 78 4.96 5.94 -19.13
N PHE A 79 3.67 6.02 -19.49
CA PHE A 79 2.70 7.01 -19.02
C PHE A 79 1.64 6.48 -18.04
N SER A 80 1.67 5.19 -17.70
CA SER A 80 0.69 4.62 -16.77
C SER A 80 0.99 5.02 -15.34
N MET A 81 -0.03 5.50 -14.64
CA MET A 81 -0.01 5.68 -13.19
C MET A 81 -0.12 4.35 -12.42
N SER A 82 -0.53 3.28 -13.13
CA SER A 82 -0.63 1.94 -12.56
C SER A 82 0.75 1.33 -12.45
N ARG A 83 1.02 0.67 -11.32
CA ARG A 83 2.26 -0.05 -11.09
C ARG A 83 1.96 -1.52 -10.90
N ILE A 84 2.83 -2.35 -11.44
CA ILE A 84 2.77 -3.80 -11.36
C ILE A 84 3.89 -4.23 -10.42
N TYR A 85 3.61 -5.20 -9.57
CA TYR A 85 4.60 -5.93 -8.81
C TYR A 85 4.72 -7.33 -9.41
N THR A 86 5.95 -7.78 -9.56
CA THR A 86 6.27 -9.15 -9.99
C THR A 86 6.88 -9.87 -8.81
N THR A 87 6.23 -10.95 -8.38
CA THR A 87 6.75 -11.85 -7.35
C THR A 87 7.99 -12.60 -7.86
N SER A 88 8.74 -13.23 -6.95
CA SER A 88 9.86 -14.11 -7.33
C SER A 88 9.42 -15.33 -8.15
N THR A 89 8.15 -15.73 -8.05
CA THR A 89 7.55 -16.83 -8.82
C THR A 89 7.09 -16.39 -10.21
N GLY A 90 7.24 -15.12 -10.58
CA GLY A 90 6.83 -14.56 -11.86
C GLY A 90 5.38 -14.06 -11.90
N GLU A 91 4.60 -14.29 -10.85
CA GLU A 91 3.22 -13.85 -10.76
C GLU A 91 3.13 -12.33 -10.62
N GLN A 92 2.31 -11.70 -11.46
CA GLN A 92 2.18 -10.26 -11.56
C GLN A 92 0.85 -9.78 -10.98
N PHE A 93 0.91 -8.76 -10.13
CA PHE A 93 -0.29 -8.10 -9.61
C PHE A 93 -0.16 -6.59 -9.54
N LYS A 94 -1.29 -5.89 -9.49
CA LYS A 94 -1.35 -4.43 -9.42
C LYS A 94 -2.40 -3.96 -8.43
N TRP A 95 -2.09 -2.86 -7.76
CA TRP A 95 -3.02 -2.16 -6.88
C TRP A 95 -3.80 -1.08 -7.66
N LYS A 96 -5.13 -1.20 -7.65
CA LYS A 96 -6.08 -0.25 -8.27
C LYS A 96 -6.79 0.55 -7.18
N ASP A 97 -6.79 1.87 -7.29
CA ASP A 97 -7.56 2.78 -6.41
C ASP A 97 -8.89 3.14 -7.10
N LYS A 98 -9.98 2.48 -6.70
CA LYS A 98 -11.36 2.72 -7.19
C LYS A 98 -12.31 2.98 -6.02
N GLY A 99 -11.93 3.87 -5.10
CA GLY A 99 -12.64 4.12 -3.85
C GLY A 99 -12.21 3.18 -2.71
N LYS A 100 -11.99 1.91 -3.05
CA LYS A 100 -11.19 0.92 -2.28
C LYS A 100 -9.89 0.59 -3.03
N LEU A 101 -8.91 0.02 -2.33
CA LEU A 101 -7.69 -0.46 -2.98
C LEU A 101 -7.82 -1.95 -3.28
N TYR A 102 -7.79 -2.33 -4.55
CA TYR A 102 -7.89 -3.71 -5.01
C TYR A 102 -6.52 -4.18 -5.51
N CYS A 103 -5.99 -5.25 -4.94
CA CYS A 103 -4.88 -5.98 -5.51
C CYS A 103 -5.42 -7.02 -6.48
N VAL A 104 -5.11 -6.86 -7.76
CA VAL A 104 -5.58 -7.78 -8.82
C VAL A 104 -4.41 -8.40 -9.55
N SER A 105 -4.54 -9.69 -9.89
CA SER A 105 -3.65 -10.35 -10.85
C SER A 105 -3.69 -9.61 -12.18
N VAL A 106 -2.54 -9.48 -12.82
CA VAL A 106 -2.42 -8.92 -14.17
C VAL A 106 -2.92 -9.93 -15.20
N ASP A 107 -2.67 -11.23 -14.97
CA ASP A 107 -2.90 -12.29 -15.94
C ASP A 107 -4.35 -12.79 -15.89
N THR A 108 -4.86 -13.08 -14.69
CA THR A 108 -6.22 -13.64 -14.50
C THR A 108 -7.26 -12.58 -14.18
N GLY A 109 -6.84 -11.40 -13.74
CA GLY A 109 -7.74 -10.33 -13.27
C GLY A 109 -8.40 -10.61 -11.91
N LEU A 110 -8.11 -11.76 -11.28
CA LEU A 110 -8.65 -12.12 -9.97
C LEU A 110 -8.10 -11.23 -8.85
N ASN A 111 -8.89 -11.05 -7.79
CA ASN A 111 -8.49 -10.25 -6.63
C ASN A 111 -7.66 -11.11 -5.66
N PHE A 112 -6.45 -10.66 -5.34
CA PHE A 112 -5.64 -11.23 -4.25
C PHE A 112 -5.93 -10.57 -2.91
N ALA A 113 -6.22 -9.27 -2.93
CA ALA A 113 -6.55 -8.54 -1.72
C ALA A 113 -7.47 -7.35 -2.00
N VAL A 114 -8.30 -7.00 -1.02
CA VAL A 114 -9.18 -5.84 -1.05
C VAL A 114 -9.00 -5.07 0.25
N TYR A 115 -8.57 -3.82 0.13
CA TYR A 115 -8.50 -2.90 1.25
C TYR A 115 -9.68 -1.93 1.20
N ASP A 116 -10.57 -2.10 2.18
CA ASP A 116 -11.67 -1.19 2.41
C ASP A 116 -11.28 -0.12 3.42
N ARG A 117 -11.24 1.12 2.95
CA ARG A 117 -10.94 2.27 3.80
C ARG A 117 -12.24 2.88 4.26
N THR A 118 -12.43 3.01 5.57
CA THR A 118 -13.52 3.81 6.11
C THR A 118 -13.26 5.30 5.84
N HIS A 119 -14.06 5.92 4.98
CA HIS A 119 -13.86 7.31 4.51
C HIS A 119 -14.53 8.39 5.38
N LEU A 120 -15.42 8.04 6.32
CA LEU A 120 -16.22 9.04 7.03
C LEU A 120 -15.72 9.33 8.44
N ARG A 121 -15.47 10.63 8.72
CA ARG A 121 -15.27 11.15 10.09
C ARG A 121 -16.50 10.93 11.00
N TYR A 122 -17.69 10.72 10.42
CA TYR A 122 -18.94 10.49 11.15
C TYR A 122 -19.10 9.06 11.68
N PHE A 123 -18.54 8.06 11.00
CA PHE A 123 -18.57 6.67 11.44
C PHE A 123 -17.25 6.31 12.12
N ARG A 124 -17.02 6.88 13.31
CA ARG A 124 -15.87 6.54 14.17
C ARG A 124 -15.82 5.05 14.56
N SER A 125 -16.90 4.30 14.35
CA SER A 125 -17.03 2.89 14.71
C SER A 125 -16.54 1.90 13.65
N LYS A 126 -16.47 2.27 12.36
CA LYS A 126 -15.99 1.35 11.31
C LYS A 126 -14.47 1.43 11.18
N LYS A 127 -13.81 0.30 11.44
CA LYS A 127 -12.36 0.11 11.23
C LYS A 127 -12.09 -0.21 9.76
N SER A 128 -10.96 0.26 9.24
CA SER A 128 -10.50 -0.16 7.91
C SER A 128 -10.18 -1.66 7.92
N THR A 129 -10.44 -2.35 6.83
CA THR A 129 -10.17 -3.79 6.70
C THR A 129 -9.30 -4.07 5.49
N LEU A 130 -8.42 -5.05 5.60
CA LEU A 130 -7.65 -5.61 4.51
C LEU A 130 -7.98 -7.10 4.39
N GLU A 131 -8.69 -7.45 3.34
CA GLU A 131 -9.10 -8.80 3.04
C GLU A 131 -8.10 -9.42 2.07
N ILE A 132 -7.55 -10.59 2.40
CA ILE A 132 -6.68 -11.38 1.53
C ILE A 132 -7.45 -12.65 1.13
N THR A 133 -7.58 -12.87 -0.17
CA THR A 133 -8.27 -14.06 -0.69
C THR A 133 -7.39 -15.30 -0.51
N SER A 134 -7.98 -16.49 -0.59
CA SER A 134 -7.21 -17.75 -0.44
C SER A 134 -6.08 -17.87 -1.47
N SER A 135 -6.28 -17.33 -2.68
CA SER A 135 -5.23 -17.26 -3.72
C SER A 135 -4.07 -16.33 -3.35
N GLY A 136 -4.31 -15.31 -2.53
CA GLY A 136 -3.28 -14.38 -2.05
C GLY A 136 -2.58 -14.82 -0.75
N ALA A 137 -3.08 -15.87 -0.07
CA ALA A 137 -2.52 -16.36 1.19
C ALA A 137 -1.02 -16.70 1.15
N PRO A 138 -0.49 -17.42 0.13
CA PRO A 138 0.94 -17.76 0.09
C PRO A 138 1.85 -16.53 -0.10
N MET A 139 1.29 -15.41 -0.58
CA MET A 139 2.01 -14.16 -0.80
C MET A 139 1.55 -13.05 0.16
N SER A 140 0.97 -13.42 1.31
CA SER A 140 0.40 -12.47 2.28
C SER A 140 1.41 -11.38 2.70
N ASP A 141 2.66 -11.75 2.99
CA ASP A 141 3.72 -10.78 3.31
C ASP A 141 3.94 -9.74 2.21
N ALA A 142 4.08 -10.23 0.97
CA ALA A 142 4.22 -9.38 -0.20
C ALA A 142 2.99 -8.47 -0.35
N LEU A 143 1.79 -9.00 -0.16
CA LEU A 143 0.56 -8.21 -0.23
C LEU A 143 0.50 -7.12 0.83
N ILE A 144 0.90 -7.38 2.08
CA ILE A 144 0.95 -6.36 3.14
C ILE A 144 1.96 -5.26 2.79
N ILE A 145 3.18 -5.64 2.40
CA ILE A 145 4.26 -4.69 2.06
C ILE A 145 3.84 -3.83 0.86
N THR A 146 3.32 -4.48 -0.19
CA THR A 146 2.88 -3.81 -1.41
C THR A 146 1.66 -2.92 -1.18
N TRP A 147 0.73 -3.33 -0.32
CA TRP A 147 -0.41 -2.53 0.14
C TRP A 147 0.05 -1.26 0.84
N ALA A 148 0.99 -1.35 1.78
CA ALA A 148 1.50 -0.18 2.52
C ALA A 148 2.08 0.88 1.57
N ILE A 149 2.82 0.43 0.54
CA ILE A 149 3.34 1.30 -0.52
C ILE A 149 2.22 1.91 -1.36
N ALA A 150 1.25 1.09 -1.77
CA ALA A 150 0.13 1.50 -2.61
C ALA A 150 -0.75 2.55 -1.90
N GLU A 151 -1.13 2.33 -0.64
CA GLU A 151 -1.96 3.26 0.14
C GLU A 151 -1.24 4.57 0.44
N LYS A 152 0.08 4.55 0.73
CA LYS A 152 0.82 5.81 0.89
C LYS A 152 0.78 6.62 -0.40
N LYS A 153 1.11 6.02 -1.55
CA LYS A 153 1.06 6.71 -2.86
C LYS A 153 -0.35 7.17 -3.21
N ALA A 154 -1.37 6.36 -2.95
CA ALA A 154 -2.76 6.74 -3.16
C ALA A 154 -3.13 7.95 -2.28
N ARG A 155 -2.69 7.99 -1.02
CA ARG A 155 -2.87 9.13 -0.12
C ARG A 155 -2.14 10.38 -0.58
N ASP A 156 -0.89 10.26 -1.05
CA ASP A 156 -0.12 11.39 -1.54
C ASP A 156 -0.77 12.00 -2.80
N ARG A 157 -1.27 11.17 -3.72
CA ARG A 157 -2.07 11.64 -4.88
C ARG A 157 -3.35 12.36 -4.46
N ARG A 158 -4.04 11.87 -3.42
CA ARG A 158 -5.26 12.50 -2.91
C ARG A 158 -4.94 13.86 -2.24
N ARG A 159 -3.79 13.97 -1.57
CA ARG A 159 -3.32 15.25 -1.00
C ARG A 159 -2.93 16.25 -2.08
N SER A 160 -2.20 15.81 -3.11
CA SER A 160 -1.83 16.69 -4.22
C SER A 160 -3.05 17.19 -5.00
N ARG A 161 -4.09 16.35 -5.18
CA ARG A 161 -5.38 16.77 -5.77
C ARG A 161 -6.14 17.79 -4.92
N ARG A 162 -6.04 17.72 -3.59
CA ARG A 162 -6.67 18.70 -2.69
C ARG A 162 -5.92 20.04 -2.65
N ASN A 163 -4.60 20.01 -2.80
CA ASN A 163 -3.78 21.22 -2.86
C ASN A 163 -3.67 21.83 -4.27
N GLY A 164 -4.05 21.09 -5.32
CA GLY A 164 -4.07 21.57 -6.71
C GLY A 164 -5.39 22.21 -7.14
N GLY A 165 -6.28 22.52 -6.20
CA GLY A 165 -7.60 23.14 -6.47
C GLY A 165 -7.58 24.67 -6.59
N GLY A 166 -6.45 25.28 -6.95
CA GLY A 166 -6.33 26.71 -7.18
C GLY A 166 -5.52 26.98 -8.45
N GLY A 167 -6.18 27.47 -9.50
CA GLY A 167 -5.66 27.73 -10.84
C GLY A 167 -6.20 26.70 -11.83
N GLY A 168 -7.25 26.93 -12.62
CA GLY A 168 -7.68 28.17 -13.25
C GLY A 168 -7.49 28.01 -14.76
N GLY A 169 -8.60 27.79 -15.48
CA GLY A 169 -8.87 28.14 -16.89
C GLY A 169 -7.94 27.68 -18.01
N GLY A 170 -8.52 27.17 -19.11
CA GLY A 170 -7.89 27.23 -20.42
C GLY A 170 -8.19 26.07 -21.35
N ASP A 171 -9.34 26.15 -22.03
CA ASP A 171 -9.60 25.55 -23.34
C ASP A 171 -8.51 25.87 -24.36
N GLY A 172 -8.42 25.03 -25.41
CA GLY A 172 -8.00 25.50 -26.73
C GLY A 172 -6.93 24.66 -27.42
N GLY A 173 -7.38 23.79 -28.33
CA GLY A 173 -6.60 23.05 -29.31
C GLY A 173 -7.49 22.10 -30.09
#